data_AF-A0A925YUP6-F1
#
_entry.id   AF-A0A925YUP6-F1
#
_cell.length_a   1.000
_cell.length_b   1.000
_cell.length_c   1.000
_cell.angle_alpha   90.00
_cell.angle_beta   90.00
_cell.angle_gamma   90.00
#
_symmetry.space_group_name_H-M   'P 1'
#
loop_
_entity.id
_entity.type
_entity.pdbx_description
1 polymer ?
#
loop_
_entity_poly.entity_id
_entity_poly.type
_entity_poly.pdbx_seq_one_letter_code
_entity_poly.pdbx_strand_id
1 'polypeptide(L)'
;MPLKLTRRQYAEMFGPTVGDRVRLADTELFVQVERDLIAEGGGYGNEIKFGGGKVIRDGMGQSSTALDSESLDLVITNALILDAQLGIIKADIGIKHGLIVGIGHAGNPGIQRGLGSVYPDPKTGQKNPMIVGAGTEVLAGEGCIITAGGIDTHIHFICPQQIDEAISSGITTMIGGGTGPAHGTLATTCTPGRWNLHRMLEAAEAYPMNLGFLGKGNCGTAQPLRDQVLAGAIGLKLHEDWGTTPAAIDTCLGVADEFDVQVAIHTDTLNEAGFVEDTLAAFKGRTIHTYHSEGAGGGHAPDIIRVCGEANVLPSSTNPTRPFTVNTIDEHL
;
A
#
# COMPACT_ATOMS: atom_id res chain seq x y z
N MET A 1 30.37 25.09 25.75
CA MET A 1 29.03 25.73 25.79
C MET A 1 28.10 24.92 24.91
N PRO A 2 26.83 24.69 25.31
CA PRO A 2 25.87 24.04 24.41
C PRO A 2 25.51 24.99 23.26
N LEU A 3 25.64 24.51 22.01
CA LEU A 3 25.08 25.20 20.86
C LEU A 3 23.56 25.14 20.94
N LYS A 4 22.87 26.27 20.76
CA LYS A 4 21.42 26.33 20.74
C LYS A 4 20.95 26.72 19.34
N LEU A 5 20.09 25.88 18.75
CA LEU A 5 19.40 26.18 17.50
C LEU A 5 17.97 26.63 17.80
N THR A 6 17.47 27.58 17.02
CA THR A 6 16.03 27.84 16.96
C THR A 6 15.32 26.68 16.26
N ARG A 7 14.03 26.49 16.53
CA ARG A 7 13.19 25.46 15.86
C ARG A 7 13.25 25.59 14.33
N ARG A 8 13.21 26.82 13.82
CA ARG A 8 13.32 27.09 12.37
C ARG A 8 14.66 26.62 11.80
N GLN A 9 15.77 26.98 12.45
CA GLN A 9 17.11 26.53 12.00
C GLN A 9 17.23 25.01 12.03
N TYR A 10 16.67 24.36 13.05
CA TYR A 10 16.66 22.90 13.13
C TYR A 10 15.85 22.29 11.99
N ALA A 11 14.63 22.79 11.73
CA ALA A 11 13.78 22.29 10.67
C ALA A 11 14.40 22.49 9.27
N GLU A 12 15.07 23.63 9.03
CA GLU A 12 15.80 23.90 7.77
C GLU A 12 17.00 22.94 7.58
N MET A 13 17.56 22.38 8.66
CA MET A 13 18.70 21.46 8.58
C MET A 13 18.29 19.99 8.57
N PHE A 14 17.31 19.59 9.38
CA PHE A 14 17.01 18.19 9.67
C PHE A 14 15.52 17.85 9.50
N GLY A 15 14.71 18.77 9.00
CA GLY A 15 13.27 18.61 8.98
C GLY A 15 12.60 18.82 10.35
N PRO A 16 11.26 18.89 10.38
CA PRO A 16 10.47 19.19 11.57
C PRO A 16 10.68 18.14 12.68
N THR A 17 10.49 18.50 13.94
CA THR A 17 10.54 17.57 15.08
C THR A 17 9.30 17.73 15.96
N VAL A 18 9.20 16.98 17.07
CA VAL A 18 8.02 16.85 17.93
C VAL A 18 7.33 18.20 18.19
N GLY A 19 6.04 18.27 17.86
CA GLY A 19 5.18 19.44 18.02
C GLY A 19 5.16 20.39 16.83
N ASP A 20 6.13 20.31 15.91
CA ASP A 20 6.10 21.07 14.67
C ASP A 20 4.96 20.54 13.77
N ARG A 21 4.41 21.43 12.93
CA ARG A 21 3.32 21.10 12.00
C ARG A 21 3.73 21.35 10.56
N VAL A 22 3.30 20.46 9.68
CA VAL A 22 3.51 20.55 8.23
C VAL A 22 2.14 20.58 7.55
N ARG A 23 1.91 21.59 6.70
CA ARG A 23 0.73 21.64 5.84
C ARG A 23 0.92 20.65 4.69
N LEU A 24 -0.08 19.83 4.40
CA LEU A 24 -0.04 18.92 3.26
C LEU A 24 -0.36 19.71 1.99
N ALA A 25 0.70 20.17 1.31
CA ALA A 25 0.63 20.98 0.11
C ALA A 25 -0.30 22.21 0.28
N ASP A 26 -1.25 22.38 -0.63
CA ASP A 26 -2.24 23.45 -0.67
C ASP A 26 -3.56 23.09 0.07
N THR A 27 -3.65 21.91 0.69
CA THR A 27 -4.82 21.50 1.48
C THR A 27 -4.92 22.26 2.81
N GLU A 28 -6.07 22.23 3.49
CA GLU A 28 -6.22 22.75 4.86
C GLU A 28 -5.87 21.70 5.94
N LEU A 29 -5.12 20.65 5.56
CA LEU A 29 -4.68 19.60 6.48
C LEU A 29 -3.27 19.90 7.00
N PHE A 30 -3.12 19.82 8.33
CA PHE A 30 -1.85 20.03 9.02
C PHE A 30 -1.52 18.79 9.85
N VAL A 31 -0.43 18.11 9.50
CA VAL A 31 0.09 16.97 10.27
C VAL A 31 1.08 17.49 11.32
N GLN A 32 1.00 16.96 12.54
CA GLN A 32 1.90 17.33 13.63
C GLN A 32 2.84 16.16 13.92
N VAL A 33 4.14 16.44 14.07
CA VAL A 33 5.10 15.40 14.45
C VAL A 33 4.81 14.94 15.89
N GLU A 34 4.46 13.67 16.04
CA GLU A 34 4.07 13.05 17.31
C GLU A 34 5.29 12.55 18.08
N ARG A 35 6.27 11.98 17.37
CA ARG A 35 7.51 11.43 17.92
C ARG A 35 8.71 11.74 17.03
N ASP A 36 9.88 11.88 17.64
CA ASP A 36 11.16 11.98 16.94
C ASP A 36 12.06 10.88 17.51
N LEU A 37 12.13 9.75 16.80
CA LEU A 37 12.85 8.55 17.24
C LEU A 37 14.36 8.77 17.26
N ILE A 38 14.87 9.71 16.47
CA ILE A 38 16.28 10.12 16.52
C ILE A 38 16.55 10.83 17.85
N ALA A 39 15.71 11.80 18.20
CA ALA A 39 15.85 12.54 19.46
C ALA A 39 15.56 11.66 20.69
N GLU A 40 14.62 10.73 20.62
CA GLU A 40 14.32 9.79 21.70
C GLU A 40 15.48 8.81 21.97
N GLY A 41 16.12 8.30 20.91
CA GLY A 41 17.23 7.35 21.02
C GLY A 41 18.57 8.03 21.29
N GLY A 42 18.98 8.92 20.38
CA GLY A 42 20.29 9.56 20.38
C GLY A 42 20.34 10.94 21.03
N GLY A 43 19.20 11.62 21.18
CA GLY A 43 19.15 13.01 21.61
C GLY A 43 19.52 14.00 20.51
N TYR A 44 19.04 15.24 20.63
CA TYR A 44 19.32 16.30 19.66
C TYR A 44 20.81 16.60 19.53
N GLY A 45 21.28 16.72 18.29
CA GLY A 45 22.69 16.91 17.93
C GLY A 45 23.38 15.63 17.44
N ASN A 46 22.70 14.48 17.46
CA ASN A 46 23.18 13.21 16.90
C ASN A 46 22.58 12.89 15.54
N GLU A 47 21.82 13.80 14.93
CA GLU A 47 21.23 13.61 13.61
C GLU A 47 22.31 13.28 12.57
N ILE A 48 22.09 12.24 11.77
CA ILE A 48 23.01 11.89 10.70
C ILE A 48 22.63 12.62 9.42
N LYS A 49 23.63 13.17 8.73
CA LYS A 49 23.44 13.90 7.48
C LYS A 49 24.63 13.69 6.55
N PHE A 50 24.33 13.37 5.29
CA PHE A 50 25.34 13.15 4.26
C PHE A 50 25.73 14.45 3.53
N GLY A 51 27.01 14.58 3.20
CA GLY A 51 27.56 15.69 2.39
C GLY A 51 28.95 16.14 2.82
N GLY A 52 29.58 16.99 2.00
CA GLY A 52 30.91 17.54 2.27
C GLY A 52 30.98 18.23 3.64
N GLY A 53 31.87 17.74 4.52
CA GLY A 53 32.06 18.27 5.86
C GLY A 53 30.96 17.92 6.89
N LYS A 54 30.01 17.03 6.56
CA LYS A 54 28.90 16.65 7.45
C LYS A 54 29.21 15.41 8.30
N VAL A 55 28.17 14.70 8.75
CA VAL A 55 28.24 13.65 9.78
C VAL A 55 28.62 12.30 9.18
N ILE A 56 27.96 11.89 8.08
CA ILE A 56 28.21 10.59 7.45
C ILE A 56 29.49 10.68 6.62
N ARG A 57 30.62 10.39 7.29
CA ARG A 57 31.98 10.32 6.75
C ARG A 57 32.76 9.25 7.52
N ASP A 58 33.79 8.71 6.88
CA ASP A 58 34.64 7.66 7.45
C ASP A 58 35.12 7.98 8.88
N GLY A 59 34.90 7.02 9.79
CA GLY A 59 35.21 7.14 11.22
C GLY A 59 34.32 8.10 12.02
N MET A 60 33.37 8.78 11.37
CA MET A 60 32.40 9.68 12.00
C MET A 60 31.04 8.99 12.09
N GLY A 61 29.97 9.54 11.51
CA GLY A 61 28.66 8.87 11.45
C GLY A 61 28.64 7.62 10.57
N GLN A 62 29.66 7.44 9.73
CA GLN A 62 29.92 6.17 9.04
C GLN A 62 30.95 5.38 9.85
N SER A 63 30.61 4.14 10.21
CA SER A 63 31.54 3.20 10.84
C SER A 63 32.66 2.82 9.87
N SER A 64 33.90 2.93 10.32
CA SER A 64 35.10 2.50 9.58
C SER A 64 35.39 1.00 9.74
N THR A 65 34.66 0.31 10.62
CA THR A 65 34.91 -1.09 10.97
C THR A 65 33.74 -2.02 10.68
N ALA A 66 32.54 -1.48 10.43
CA ALA A 66 31.36 -2.30 10.17
C ALA A 66 31.50 -3.06 8.86
N LEU A 67 31.23 -4.37 8.91
CA LEU A 67 31.19 -5.22 7.74
C LEU A 67 29.88 -5.02 6.97
N ASP A 68 29.86 -5.47 5.72
CA ASP A 68 28.64 -5.43 4.90
C ASP A 68 27.46 -6.16 5.57
N SER A 69 27.71 -7.31 6.19
CA SER A 69 26.68 -8.06 6.93
C SER A 69 26.07 -7.32 8.13
N GLU A 70 26.74 -6.29 8.63
CA GLU A 70 26.31 -5.48 9.77
C GLU A 70 25.73 -4.12 9.33
N SER A 71 26.12 -3.67 8.14
CA SER A 71 25.79 -2.34 7.61
C SER A 71 24.50 -2.39 6.81
N LEU A 72 23.72 -1.31 6.88
CA LEU A 72 22.57 -1.11 6.00
C LEU A 72 23.03 -1.03 4.53
N ASP A 73 22.18 -1.43 3.60
CA ASP A 73 22.42 -1.21 2.16
C ASP A 73 22.07 0.24 1.78
N LEU A 74 20.99 0.76 2.37
CA LEU A 74 20.51 2.12 2.18
C LEU A 74 19.96 2.65 3.50
N VAL A 75 20.23 3.91 3.80
CA VAL A 75 19.58 4.66 4.88
C VAL A 75 18.87 5.90 4.34
N ILE A 76 17.61 6.09 4.73
CA ILE A 76 16.88 7.33 4.52
C ILE A 76 16.99 8.16 5.79
N THR A 77 17.67 9.30 5.74
CA THR A 77 18.00 10.09 6.93
C THR A 77 16.91 11.10 7.26
N ASN A 78 16.61 11.30 8.55
CA ASN A 78 15.75 12.39 9.03
C ASN A 78 14.35 12.46 8.37
N ALA A 79 13.78 11.33 8.01
CA ALA A 79 12.49 11.25 7.32
C ALA A 79 11.33 11.68 8.23
N LEU A 80 10.43 12.51 7.72
CA LEU A 80 9.09 12.66 8.29
C LEU A 80 8.20 11.56 7.69
N ILE A 81 7.85 10.57 8.51
CA ILE A 81 7.06 9.41 8.12
C ILE A 81 5.59 9.67 8.43
N LEU A 82 4.73 9.46 7.43
CA LEU A 82 3.28 9.45 7.58
C LEU A 82 2.78 8.04 7.28
N ASP A 83 2.34 7.34 8.32
CA ASP A 83 1.88 5.95 8.21
C ASP A 83 0.68 5.68 9.13
N ALA A 84 -0.25 4.85 8.69
CA ALA A 84 -1.49 4.58 9.41
C ALA A 84 -1.28 3.82 10.73
N GLN A 85 -0.24 3.00 10.84
CA GLN A 85 0.08 2.25 12.06
C GLN A 85 1.12 2.97 12.92
N LEU A 86 2.14 3.57 12.30
CA LEU A 86 3.22 4.23 13.04
C LEU A 86 2.85 5.65 13.51
N GLY A 87 1.87 6.28 12.88
CA GLY A 87 1.49 7.67 13.11
C GLY A 87 2.33 8.66 12.30
N ILE A 88 2.51 9.87 12.84
CA ILE A 88 3.31 10.93 12.20
C ILE A 88 4.61 11.08 12.99
N ILE A 89 5.67 10.42 12.52
CA ILE A 89 6.93 10.32 13.27
C ILE A 89 8.12 10.83 12.46
N LYS A 90 9.17 11.25 13.15
CA LYS A 90 10.47 11.52 12.54
C LYS A 90 11.47 10.41 12.91
N ALA A 91 12.15 9.85 11.92
CA ALA A 91 13.12 8.78 12.13
C ALA A 91 14.11 8.66 10.95
N ASP A 92 15.18 7.91 11.16
CA ASP A 92 15.92 7.29 10.07
C ASP A 92 15.24 5.97 9.66
N ILE A 93 15.29 5.61 8.38
CA ILE A 93 14.79 4.32 7.86
C ILE A 93 15.97 3.53 7.30
N GLY A 94 16.16 2.31 7.80
CA GLY A 94 17.23 1.42 7.40
C GLY A 94 16.72 0.31 6.49
N ILE A 95 17.40 0.11 5.37
CA ILE A 95 17.06 -0.89 4.36
C ILE A 95 18.24 -1.87 4.20
N LYS A 96 17.93 -3.17 4.19
CA LYS A 96 18.87 -4.25 3.88
C LYS A 96 18.15 -5.31 3.04
N HIS A 97 18.80 -5.79 1.99
CA HIS A 97 18.29 -6.78 1.04
C HIS A 97 16.89 -6.43 0.49
N GLY A 98 16.67 -5.15 0.18
CA GLY A 98 15.40 -4.65 -0.35
C GLY A 98 14.25 -4.58 0.67
N LEU A 99 14.52 -4.79 1.97
CA LEU A 99 13.52 -4.76 3.03
C LEU A 99 13.82 -3.65 4.04
N ILE A 100 12.77 -3.05 4.61
CA ILE A 100 12.90 -2.17 5.77
C ILE A 100 13.27 -3.04 6.97
N VAL A 101 14.49 -2.86 7.48
CA VAL A 101 15.00 -3.61 8.64
C VAL A 101 14.97 -2.79 9.92
N GLY A 102 14.82 -1.47 9.84
CA GLY A 102 14.72 -0.64 11.02
C GLY A 102 14.12 0.73 10.78
N ILE A 103 13.40 1.23 11.79
CA ILE A 103 12.91 2.60 11.87
C ILE A 103 13.30 3.13 13.25
N GLY A 104 14.14 4.16 13.29
CA GLY A 104 14.77 4.60 14.53
C GLY A 104 15.88 5.60 14.30
N HIS A 105 17.06 5.33 14.85
CA HIS A 105 18.24 6.17 14.70
C HIS A 105 19.39 5.37 14.11
N ALA A 106 19.94 5.84 12.98
CA ALA A 106 21.08 5.22 12.32
C ALA A 106 22.39 5.98 12.58
N GLY A 107 23.53 5.33 12.36
CA GLY A 107 24.84 5.97 12.46
C GLY A 107 25.98 5.01 12.81
N ASN A 108 26.98 5.51 13.52
CA ASN A 108 28.16 4.75 13.91
C ASN A 108 28.16 4.43 15.42
N PRO A 109 28.05 3.15 15.82
CA PRO A 109 28.01 2.76 17.23
C PRO A 109 29.32 3.05 17.98
N GLY A 110 30.44 3.28 17.28
CA GLY A 110 31.71 3.64 17.89
C GLY A 110 31.73 5.05 18.49
N ILE A 111 30.85 5.95 18.04
CA ILE A 111 30.85 7.36 18.49
C ILE A 111 29.46 7.91 18.86
N GLN A 112 28.39 7.28 18.39
CA GLN A 112 27.00 7.65 18.68
C GLN A 112 26.34 6.63 19.61
N ARG A 113 25.30 7.06 20.32
CA ARG A 113 24.48 6.21 21.21
C ARG A 113 23.03 6.18 20.74
N GLY A 114 22.28 5.20 21.21
CA GLY A 114 20.85 5.10 20.92
C GLY A 114 20.52 4.70 19.48
N LEU A 115 21.46 4.03 18.80
CA LEU A 115 21.27 3.53 17.45
C LEU A 115 20.39 2.27 17.44
N GLY A 116 19.71 2.05 16.31
CA GLY A 116 18.92 0.86 16.04
C GLY A 116 17.44 1.14 15.85
N SER A 117 16.73 0.10 15.42
CA SER A 117 15.29 0.14 15.25
C SER A 117 14.59 0.26 16.60
N VAL A 118 13.55 1.09 16.69
CA VAL A 118 12.66 1.13 17.85
C VAL A 118 11.68 -0.05 17.82
N TYR A 119 11.35 -0.55 16.63
CA TYR A 119 10.40 -1.64 16.42
C TYR A 119 11.13 -2.98 16.24
N PRO A 120 10.64 -4.08 16.85
CA PRO A 120 11.20 -5.40 16.64
C PRO A 120 10.89 -5.89 15.22
N ASP A 121 11.83 -6.63 14.65
CA ASP A 121 11.62 -7.39 13.42
C ASP A 121 10.47 -8.39 13.62
N PRO A 122 9.44 -8.41 12.74
CA PRO A 122 8.29 -9.29 12.92
C PRO A 122 8.62 -10.79 12.88
N LYS A 123 9.73 -11.18 12.23
CA LYS A 123 10.15 -12.59 12.11
C LYS A 123 11.01 -13.02 13.29
N THR A 124 11.92 -12.17 13.77
CA THR A 124 12.87 -12.55 14.83
C THR A 124 12.44 -12.08 16.22
N GLY A 125 11.55 -11.08 16.31
CA GLY A 125 11.17 -10.42 17.56
C GLY A 125 12.27 -9.51 18.13
N GLN A 126 13.39 -9.32 17.44
CA GLN A 126 14.55 -8.55 17.91
C GLN A 126 14.61 -7.19 17.22
N LYS A 127 15.16 -6.19 17.92
CA LYS A 127 15.43 -4.87 17.32
C LYS A 127 16.74 -4.93 16.53
N ASN A 128 16.67 -4.58 15.25
CA ASN A 128 17.84 -4.61 14.38
C ASN A 128 18.76 -3.40 14.62
N PRO A 129 20.09 -3.59 14.54
CA PRO A 129 21.02 -2.47 14.48
C PRO A 129 20.82 -1.67 13.19
N MET A 130 21.11 -0.37 13.23
CA MET A 130 21.00 0.53 12.08
C MET A 130 22.35 1.19 11.82
N ILE A 131 23.34 0.38 11.48
CA ILE A 131 24.73 0.83 11.31
C ILE A 131 24.91 1.36 9.89
N VAL A 132 25.45 2.57 9.78
CA VAL A 132 25.92 3.13 8.52
C VAL A 132 27.39 2.74 8.36
N GLY A 133 27.69 1.91 7.35
CA GLY A 133 29.04 1.46 7.04
C GLY A 133 29.48 1.88 5.64
N ALA A 134 30.60 1.33 5.18
CA ALA A 134 31.16 1.67 3.87
C ALA A 134 30.27 1.22 2.68
N GLY A 135 29.41 0.21 2.88
CA GLY A 135 28.47 -0.29 1.87
C GLY A 135 27.09 0.39 1.89
N THR A 136 26.86 1.34 2.80
CA THR A 136 25.55 1.99 2.97
C THR A 136 25.42 3.20 2.05
N GLU A 137 24.45 3.18 1.14
CA GLU A 137 24.02 4.36 0.40
C GLU A 137 23.13 5.26 1.27
N VAL A 138 23.03 6.55 0.94
CA VAL A 138 22.24 7.54 1.68
C VAL A 138 21.21 8.24 0.78
N LEU A 139 19.95 8.20 1.20
CA LEU A 139 18.89 9.06 0.68
C LEU A 139 18.54 10.13 1.72
N ALA A 140 18.66 11.41 1.36
CA ALA A 140 18.33 12.51 2.27
C ALA A 140 16.81 12.68 2.39
N GLY A 141 16.25 12.33 3.55
CA GLY A 141 14.82 12.48 3.86
C GLY A 141 14.48 13.80 4.57
N GLU A 142 15.49 14.57 5.01
CA GLU A 142 15.25 15.87 5.65
C GLU A 142 14.43 16.83 4.74
N GLY A 143 13.28 17.26 5.24
CA GLY A 143 12.38 18.15 4.49
C GLY A 143 11.41 17.43 3.53
N CYS A 144 11.49 16.10 3.43
CA CYS A 144 10.56 15.27 2.68
C CYS A 144 9.57 14.55 3.61
N ILE A 145 8.39 14.23 3.09
CA ILE A 145 7.46 13.28 3.70
C ILE A 145 7.67 11.94 3.01
N ILE A 146 7.80 10.87 3.81
CA ILE A 146 7.93 9.50 3.33
C ILE A 146 6.67 8.71 3.72
N THR A 147 6.10 8.00 2.76
CA THR A 147 4.94 7.13 2.94
C THR A 147 5.24 5.75 2.38
N ALA A 148 4.42 4.76 2.74
CA ALA A 148 4.34 3.53 1.95
C ALA A 148 3.88 3.85 0.52
N GLY A 149 4.25 3.01 -0.44
CA GLY A 149 3.71 3.07 -1.80
C GLY A 149 2.23 2.71 -1.81
N GLY A 150 1.45 3.38 -2.67
CA GLY A 150 0.02 3.15 -2.82
C GLY A 150 -0.30 1.73 -3.32
N ILE A 151 -1.46 1.22 -2.93
CA ILE A 151 -2.02 -0.05 -3.38
C ILE A 151 -3.38 0.25 -4.03
N ASP A 152 -3.47 0.06 -5.34
CA ASP A 152 -4.75 0.12 -6.05
C ASP A 152 -5.31 -1.30 -6.18
N THR A 153 -6.55 -1.49 -5.75
CA THR A 153 -7.19 -2.81 -5.67
C THR A 153 -8.28 -3.04 -6.69
N HIS A 154 -8.56 -2.06 -7.58
CA HIS A 154 -9.60 -2.17 -8.60
C HIS A 154 -9.04 -1.84 -10.00
N ILE A 155 -8.03 -2.61 -10.42
CA ILE A 155 -7.36 -2.37 -11.70
C ILE A 155 -7.93 -3.23 -12.83
N HIS A 156 -8.37 -2.57 -13.89
CA HIS A 156 -8.63 -3.23 -15.16
C HIS A 156 -7.34 -3.27 -15.96
N PHE A 157 -6.76 -4.44 -16.23
CA PHE A 157 -5.53 -4.55 -17.02
C PHE A 157 -5.79 -4.40 -18.52
N ILE A 158 -6.23 -3.21 -18.93
CA ILE A 158 -6.63 -2.84 -20.29
C ILE A 158 -5.40 -2.57 -21.16
N CYS A 159 -4.43 -1.82 -20.64
CA CYS A 159 -3.21 -1.48 -21.34
C CYS A 159 -2.03 -1.37 -20.36
N PRO A 160 -0.79 -1.64 -20.78
CA PRO A 160 0.37 -1.56 -19.91
C PRO A 160 0.74 -0.13 -19.48
N GLN A 161 0.37 0.88 -20.25
CA GLN A 161 0.72 2.28 -19.98
C GLN A 161 0.17 2.79 -18.64
N GLN A 162 -0.92 2.20 -18.14
CA GLN A 162 -1.44 2.56 -16.82
C GLN A 162 -0.47 2.26 -15.68
N ILE A 163 0.49 1.34 -15.88
CA ILE A 163 1.54 1.03 -14.89
C ILE A 163 2.47 2.23 -14.73
N ASP A 164 2.84 2.88 -15.83
CA ASP A 164 3.68 4.08 -15.82
C ASP A 164 2.96 5.24 -15.10
N GLU A 165 1.66 5.40 -15.39
CA GLU A 165 0.84 6.42 -14.72
C GLU A 165 0.71 6.13 -13.22
N ALA A 166 0.41 4.87 -12.85
CA ALA A 166 0.29 4.44 -11.47
C ALA A 166 1.59 4.69 -10.68
N ILE A 167 2.75 4.26 -11.19
CA ILE A 167 4.02 4.45 -10.48
C ILE A 167 4.41 5.92 -10.36
N SER A 168 4.12 6.73 -11.39
CA SER A 168 4.37 8.18 -11.34
C SER A 168 3.55 8.91 -10.26
N SER A 169 2.38 8.36 -9.92
CA SER A 169 1.50 8.86 -8.87
C SER A 169 1.84 8.34 -7.46
N GLY A 170 2.83 7.44 -7.34
CA GLY A 170 3.23 6.82 -6.08
C GLY A 170 2.54 5.49 -5.76
N ILE A 171 1.83 4.87 -6.70
CA ILE A 171 1.29 3.52 -6.56
C ILE A 171 2.38 2.49 -6.91
N THR A 172 2.62 1.54 -6.01
CA THR A 172 3.65 0.49 -6.21
C THR A 172 3.06 -0.92 -6.33
N THR A 173 1.75 -1.04 -6.12
CA THR A 173 1.02 -2.31 -6.19
C THR A 173 -0.32 -2.12 -6.88
N MET A 174 -0.60 -2.96 -7.87
CA MET A 174 -1.85 -2.97 -8.63
C MET A 174 -2.49 -4.36 -8.55
N ILE A 175 -3.73 -4.43 -8.07
CA ILE A 175 -4.52 -5.65 -7.97
C ILE A 175 -5.80 -5.49 -8.78
N GLY A 176 -6.13 -6.49 -9.58
CA GLY A 176 -7.33 -6.49 -10.41
C GLY A 176 -7.27 -7.58 -11.47
N GLY A 177 -7.77 -7.36 -12.67
CA GLY A 177 -7.77 -8.42 -13.70
C GLY A 177 -7.92 -7.88 -15.11
N GLY A 178 -7.48 -8.66 -16.09
CA GLY A 178 -7.57 -8.27 -17.49
C GLY A 178 -6.67 -9.06 -18.42
N THR A 179 -6.88 -8.88 -19.72
CA THR A 179 -6.14 -9.56 -20.80
C THR A 179 -5.79 -8.60 -21.94
N GLY A 180 -5.63 -7.31 -21.63
CA GLY A 180 -5.56 -6.24 -22.62
C GLY A 180 -6.95 -5.69 -22.97
N PRO A 181 -7.12 -5.00 -24.11
CA PRO A 181 -8.34 -4.23 -24.44
C PRO A 181 -9.48 -5.11 -24.97
N ALA A 182 -9.64 -6.32 -24.43
CA ALA A 182 -10.80 -7.16 -24.71
C ALA A 182 -12.04 -6.62 -23.99
N HIS A 183 -13.23 -6.73 -24.60
CA HIS A 183 -14.49 -6.23 -24.03
C HIS A 183 -14.73 -6.71 -22.58
N GLY A 184 -14.39 -7.97 -22.27
CA GLY A 184 -14.51 -8.47 -20.91
C GLY A 184 -13.59 -7.77 -19.90
N THR A 185 -12.42 -7.30 -20.32
CA THR A 185 -11.48 -6.54 -19.48
C THR A 185 -11.86 -5.06 -19.40
N LEU A 186 -12.38 -4.48 -20.48
CA LEU A 186 -12.94 -3.13 -20.46
C LEU A 186 -14.06 -3.02 -19.41
N ALA A 187 -14.85 -4.09 -19.24
CA ALA A 187 -15.96 -4.13 -18.31
C ALA A 187 -15.59 -4.69 -16.93
N THR A 188 -14.70 -5.68 -16.83
CA THR A 188 -14.51 -6.45 -15.58
C THR A 188 -13.04 -6.69 -15.26
N THR A 189 -12.70 -6.64 -13.96
CA THR A 189 -11.39 -7.01 -13.43
C THR A 189 -11.18 -8.53 -13.37
N CYS A 190 -11.34 -9.21 -14.52
CA CYS A 190 -11.18 -10.66 -14.64
C CYS A 190 -10.02 -11.00 -15.59
N THR A 191 -9.14 -11.89 -15.15
CA THR A 191 -8.18 -12.62 -15.99
C THR A 191 -8.64 -14.09 -16.13
N PRO A 192 -9.54 -14.40 -17.08
CA PRO A 192 -10.30 -15.64 -17.04
C PRO A 192 -9.49 -16.85 -17.51
N GLY A 193 -9.39 -17.87 -16.66
CA GLY A 193 -8.84 -19.18 -17.02
C GLY A 193 -7.30 -19.26 -17.04
N ARG A 194 -6.79 -20.51 -16.98
CA ARG A 194 -5.36 -20.83 -16.80
C ARG A 194 -4.45 -20.18 -17.84
N TRP A 195 -4.83 -20.26 -19.12
CA TRP A 195 -3.96 -19.76 -20.20
C TRP A 195 -3.74 -18.25 -20.10
N ASN A 196 -4.81 -17.49 -19.85
CA ASN A 196 -4.72 -16.03 -19.72
C ASN A 196 -3.94 -15.61 -18.47
N LEU A 197 -4.17 -16.28 -17.33
CA LEU A 197 -3.40 -16.02 -16.10
C LEU A 197 -1.90 -16.20 -16.34
N HIS A 198 -1.49 -17.29 -16.97
CA HIS A 198 -0.08 -17.53 -17.26
C HIS A 198 0.51 -16.47 -18.20
N ARG A 199 -0.22 -16.03 -19.23
CA ARG A 199 0.25 -14.94 -20.11
C ARG A 199 0.39 -13.61 -19.39
N MET A 200 -0.53 -13.28 -18.48
CA MET A 200 -0.46 -12.05 -17.70
C MET A 200 0.67 -12.08 -16.67
N LEU A 201 0.93 -13.23 -16.04
CA LEU A 201 2.08 -13.43 -15.17
C LEU A 201 3.40 -13.29 -15.93
N GLU A 202 3.51 -13.87 -17.12
CA GLU A 202 4.70 -13.69 -17.98
C GLU A 202 4.88 -12.22 -18.41
N ALA A 203 3.79 -11.51 -18.72
CA ALA A 203 3.86 -10.09 -19.06
C ALA A 203 4.25 -9.20 -17.87
N ALA A 204 3.90 -9.60 -16.64
CA ALA A 204 4.19 -8.85 -15.42
C ALA A 204 5.70 -8.74 -15.14
N GLU A 205 6.50 -9.71 -15.56
CA GLU A 205 7.97 -9.75 -15.38
C GLU A 205 8.70 -8.53 -16.00
N ALA A 206 8.04 -7.78 -16.88
CA ALA A 206 8.61 -6.59 -17.51
C ALA A 206 8.58 -5.33 -16.63
N TYR A 207 7.89 -5.35 -15.48
CA TYR A 207 7.60 -4.14 -14.71
C TYR A 207 8.15 -4.20 -13.28
N PRO A 208 8.76 -3.11 -12.76
CA PRO A 208 9.18 -3.01 -11.36
C PRO A 208 7.98 -2.65 -10.46
N MET A 209 6.94 -3.48 -10.49
CA MET A 209 5.67 -3.27 -9.78
C MET A 209 5.12 -4.59 -9.24
N ASN A 210 4.48 -4.54 -8.07
CA ASN A 210 3.74 -5.69 -7.57
C ASN A 210 2.40 -5.79 -8.31
N LEU A 211 2.18 -6.86 -9.08
CA LEU A 211 0.94 -7.08 -9.84
C LEU A 211 0.20 -8.31 -9.31
N GLY A 212 -1.08 -8.15 -8.99
CA GLY A 212 -1.97 -9.23 -8.54
C GLY A 212 -3.16 -9.41 -9.48
N PHE A 213 -3.40 -10.64 -9.93
CA PHE A 213 -4.47 -10.95 -10.89
C PHE A 213 -5.64 -11.70 -10.25
N LEU A 214 -6.86 -11.25 -10.54
CA LEU A 214 -8.12 -11.86 -10.13
C LEU A 214 -8.66 -12.74 -11.25
N GLY A 215 -9.11 -13.95 -10.90
CA GLY A 215 -9.86 -14.82 -11.78
C GLY A 215 -11.34 -14.38 -11.88
N LYS A 216 -12.09 -15.02 -12.79
CA LYS A 216 -13.55 -14.82 -12.86
C LYS A 216 -14.25 -15.71 -11.83
N GLY A 217 -15.04 -15.10 -10.95
CA GLY A 217 -15.79 -15.78 -9.88
C GLY A 217 -17.19 -16.25 -10.27
N ASN A 218 -17.74 -15.79 -11.40
CA ASN A 218 -19.10 -16.11 -11.83
C ASN A 218 -19.21 -17.55 -12.38
N CYS A 219 -19.41 -18.52 -11.49
CA CYS A 219 -19.72 -19.90 -11.86
C CYS A 219 -20.58 -20.56 -10.77
N GLY A 220 -21.63 -21.29 -11.16
CA GLY A 220 -22.47 -22.07 -10.23
C GLY A 220 -21.84 -23.38 -9.76
N THR A 221 -20.60 -23.69 -10.16
CA THR A 221 -19.86 -24.90 -9.73
C THR A 221 -18.44 -24.53 -9.32
N ALA A 222 -17.88 -25.22 -8.34
CA ALA A 222 -16.61 -24.85 -7.73
C ALA A 222 -15.38 -25.13 -8.62
N GLN A 223 -15.35 -26.26 -9.34
CA GLN A 223 -14.13 -26.73 -10.01
C GLN A 223 -13.52 -25.70 -11.00
N PRO A 224 -14.30 -25.01 -11.86
CA PRO A 224 -13.73 -24.00 -12.75
C PRO A 224 -13.12 -22.79 -12.02
N LEU A 225 -13.58 -22.48 -10.81
CA LEU A 225 -13.01 -21.41 -9.98
C LEU A 225 -11.69 -21.87 -9.36
N ARG A 226 -11.65 -23.10 -8.84
CA ARG A 226 -10.42 -23.73 -8.30
C ARG A 226 -9.30 -23.76 -9.33
N ASP A 227 -9.63 -24.09 -10.59
CA ASP A 227 -8.65 -24.15 -11.68
C ASP A 227 -7.95 -22.81 -11.92
N GLN A 228 -8.62 -21.68 -11.68
CA GLN A 228 -8.06 -20.33 -11.82
C GLN A 228 -7.16 -19.96 -10.65
N VAL A 229 -7.58 -20.26 -9.42
CA VAL A 229 -6.75 -20.04 -8.22
C VAL A 229 -5.46 -20.86 -8.32
N LEU A 230 -5.57 -22.14 -8.69
CA LEU A 230 -4.43 -23.03 -8.94
C LEU A 230 -3.56 -22.61 -10.14
N ALA A 231 -4.02 -21.69 -10.98
CA ALA A 231 -3.25 -21.13 -12.08
C ALA A 231 -2.53 -19.81 -11.70
N GLY A 232 -2.71 -19.33 -10.46
CA GLY A 232 -2.04 -18.14 -9.94
C GLY A 232 -2.93 -16.91 -9.75
N ALA A 233 -4.27 -17.06 -9.83
CA ALA A 233 -5.16 -15.98 -9.39
C ALA A 233 -5.07 -15.81 -7.86
N ILE A 234 -4.85 -14.57 -7.39
CA ILE A 234 -4.76 -14.25 -5.95
C ILE A 234 -6.13 -13.99 -5.30
N GLY A 235 -7.19 -14.06 -6.11
CA GLY A 235 -8.56 -13.77 -5.74
C GLY A 235 -9.50 -13.95 -6.92
N LEU A 236 -10.79 -13.74 -6.70
CA LEU A 236 -11.82 -13.86 -7.73
C LEU A 236 -12.68 -12.60 -7.79
N LYS A 237 -13.12 -12.21 -9.00
CA LYS A 237 -14.07 -11.13 -9.23
C LYS A 237 -15.43 -11.68 -9.61
N LEU A 238 -16.46 -11.31 -8.86
CA LEU A 238 -17.87 -11.44 -9.25
C LEU A 238 -18.30 -10.14 -9.93
N HIS A 239 -18.89 -10.24 -11.12
CA HIS A 239 -19.39 -9.08 -11.87
C HIS A 239 -20.76 -9.33 -12.50
N GLU A 240 -21.63 -8.31 -12.53
CA GLU A 240 -23.00 -8.43 -13.04
C GLU A 240 -23.04 -8.79 -14.53
N ASP A 241 -22.14 -8.24 -15.35
CA ASP A 241 -21.92 -8.60 -16.75
C ASP A 241 -21.67 -10.10 -17.00
N TRP A 242 -21.19 -10.82 -15.97
CA TRP A 242 -21.03 -12.28 -15.99
C TRP A 242 -22.07 -13.02 -15.14
N GLY A 243 -23.01 -12.30 -14.52
CA GLY A 243 -24.09 -12.81 -13.67
C GLY A 243 -23.71 -12.95 -12.20
N THR A 244 -23.89 -11.89 -11.40
CA THR A 244 -23.65 -11.89 -9.94
C THR A 244 -24.86 -12.45 -9.17
N THR A 245 -25.19 -13.70 -9.45
CA THR A 245 -26.34 -14.39 -8.83
C THR A 245 -25.99 -14.93 -7.43
N PRO A 246 -26.98 -15.14 -6.54
CA PRO A 246 -26.75 -15.78 -5.23
C PRO A 246 -26.00 -17.12 -5.30
N ALA A 247 -26.26 -17.93 -6.34
CA ALA A 247 -25.57 -19.21 -6.54
C ALA A 247 -24.09 -19.04 -6.91
N ALA A 248 -23.77 -18.05 -7.75
CA ALA A 248 -22.38 -17.72 -8.09
C ALA A 248 -21.64 -17.14 -6.88
N ILE A 249 -22.29 -16.25 -6.12
CA ILE A 249 -21.76 -15.68 -4.87
C ILE A 249 -21.40 -16.80 -3.89
N ASP A 250 -22.35 -17.70 -3.61
CA ASP A 250 -22.16 -18.76 -2.62
C ASP A 250 -21.02 -19.72 -3.00
N THR A 251 -20.98 -20.10 -4.28
CA THR A 251 -19.94 -20.98 -4.82
C THR A 251 -18.57 -20.32 -4.78
N CYS A 252 -18.47 -19.05 -5.19
CA CYS A 252 -17.22 -18.31 -5.24
C CYS A 252 -16.63 -18.10 -3.84
N LEU A 253 -17.47 -17.72 -2.86
CA LEU A 253 -17.04 -17.56 -1.47
C LEU A 253 -16.65 -18.91 -0.85
N GLY A 254 -17.31 -20.02 -1.20
CA GLY A 254 -16.89 -21.35 -0.76
C GLY A 254 -15.49 -21.72 -1.27
N VAL A 255 -15.16 -21.40 -2.52
CA VAL A 255 -13.80 -21.60 -3.06
C VAL A 255 -12.79 -20.65 -2.42
N ALA A 256 -13.20 -19.42 -2.10
CA ALA A 256 -12.34 -18.46 -1.41
C ALA A 256 -11.90 -18.96 -0.04
N ASP A 257 -12.84 -19.49 0.75
CA ASP A 257 -12.55 -20.10 2.07
C ASP A 257 -11.62 -21.33 1.94
N GLU A 258 -11.79 -22.14 0.88
CA GLU A 258 -10.96 -23.33 0.64
C GLU A 258 -9.50 -23.00 0.32
N PHE A 259 -9.25 -21.88 -0.36
CA PHE A 259 -7.93 -21.52 -0.89
C PHE A 259 -7.28 -20.30 -0.21
N ASP A 260 -7.95 -19.70 0.77
CA ASP A 260 -7.50 -18.49 1.47
C ASP A 260 -7.20 -17.33 0.50
N VAL A 261 -8.17 -17.03 -0.36
CA VAL A 261 -8.10 -15.93 -1.33
C VAL A 261 -9.27 -14.97 -1.16
N GLN A 262 -9.10 -13.70 -1.57
CA GLN A 262 -10.17 -12.70 -1.47
C GLN A 262 -11.18 -12.82 -2.63
N VAL A 263 -12.43 -12.43 -2.38
CA VAL A 263 -13.45 -12.21 -3.42
C VAL A 263 -13.79 -10.73 -3.48
N ALA A 264 -13.61 -10.14 -4.66
CA ALA A 264 -14.13 -8.81 -4.99
C ALA A 264 -15.48 -8.94 -5.71
N ILE A 265 -16.41 -8.04 -5.42
CA ILE A 265 -17.77 -8.11 -6.00
C ILE A 265 -18.23 -6.75 -6.55
N HIS A 266 -18.80 -6.84 -7.75
CA HIS A 266 -19.71 -5.87 -8.36
C HIS A 266 -21.09 -6.54 -8.43
N THR A 267 -22.04 -6.03 -7.66
CA THR A 267 -23.35 -6.67 -7.43
C THR A 267 -24.34 -6.39 -8.56
N ASP A 268 -25.50 -7.07 -8.53
CA ASP A 268 -26.53 -7.01 -9.57
C ASP A 268 -27.29 -5.68 -9.52
N THR A 269 -26.92 -4.73 -10.38
CA THR A 269 -27.54 -3.40 -10.41
C THR A 269 -29.02 -3.47 -10.75
N LEU A 270 -29.39 -4.43 -11.60
CA LEU A 270 -30.73 -4.61 -12.12
C LEU A 270 -31.69 -5.22 -11.10
N ASN A 271 -31.16 -5.74 -9.99
CA ASN A 271 -31.90 -6.56 -9.04
C ASN A 271 -32.59 -7.76 -9.73
N GLU A 272 -31.95 -8.35 -10.74
CA GLU A 272 -32.50 -9.43 -11.55
C GLU A 272 -32.72 -10.70 -10.72
N ALA A 273 -31.72 -11.08 -9.93
CA ALA A 273 -31.76 -12.31 -9.12
C ALA A 273 -32.26 -12.08 -7.67
N GLY A 274 -32.51 -10.82 -7.29
CA GLY A 274 -32.88 -10.41 -5.94
C GLY A 274 -32.41 -8.99 -5.63
N PHE A 275 -32.81 -8.48 -4.47
CA PHE A 275 -32.37 -7.17 -3.97
C PHE A 275 -31.08 -7.29 -3.13
N VAL A 276 -30.59 -6.19 -2.59
CA VAL A 276 -29.37 -6.16 -1.77
C VAL A 276 -29.43 -7.14 -0.60
N GLU A 277 -30.60 -7.36 0.01
CA GLU A 277 -30.79 -8.31 1.11
C GLU A 277 -30.50 -9.76 0.69
N ASP A 278 -30.88 -10.13 -0.53
CA ASP A 278 -30.68 -11.48 -1.05
C ASP A 278 -29.19 -11.73 -1.31
N THR A 279 -28.47 -10.73 -1.82
CA THR A 279 -27.01 -10.76 -1.97
C THR A 279 -26.30 -10.82 -0.62
N LEU A 280 -26.73 -10.02 0.37
CA LEU A 280 -26.21 -10.09 1.74
C LEU A 280 -26.45 -11.46 2.38
N ALA A 281 -27.63 -12.06 2.17
CA ALA A 281 -27.93 -13.41 2.62
C ALA A 281 -27.02 -14.45 1.94
N ALA A 282 -26.71 -14.27 0.64
CA ALA A 282 -25.81 -15.14 -0.11
C ALA A 282 -24.35 -15.07 0.38
N PHE A 283 -23.93 -13.96 0.97
CA PHE A 283 -22.61 -13.86 1.61
C PHE A 283 -22.46 -14.83 2.79
N LYS A 284 -23.55 -15.11 3.51
CA LYS A 284 -23.58 -15.99 4.70
C LYS A 284 -22.54 -15.58 5.76
N GLY A 285 -22.30 -14.28 5.89
CA GLY A 285 -21.32 -13.71 6.83
C GLY A 285 -19.85 -13.97 6.49
N ARG A 286 -19.52 -14.51 5.31
CA ARG A 286 -18.13 -14.69 4.84
C ARG A 286 -17.53 -13.38 4.39
N THR A 287 -16.21 -13.25 4.54
CA THR A 287 -15.47 -12.03 4.16
C THR A 287 -15.61 -11.76 2.66
N ILE A 288 -15.92 -10.52 2.29
CA ILE A 288 -16.02 -10.11 0.90
C ILE A 288 -15.62 -8.64 0.71
N HIS A 289 -14.94 -8.33 -0.39
CA HIS A 289 -14.56 -6.97 -0.76
C HIS A 289 -15.59 -6.40 -1.74
N THR A 290 -16.37 -5.40 -1.31
CA THR A 290 -17.31 -4.71 -2.20
C THR A 290 -16.60 -3.55 -2.92
N TYR A 291 -16.63 -3.59 -4.25
CA TYR A 291 -16.19 -2.48 -5.07
C TYR A 291 -17.25 -1.40 -5.17
N HIS A 292 -16.78 -0.15 -5.41
CA HIS A 292 -17.61 1.06 -5.60
C HIS A 292 -18.89 1.01 -4.77
N SER A 293 -18.75 0.80 -3.45
CA SER A 293 -19.84 0.48 -2.53
C SER A 293 -20.93 1.57 -2.49
N GLU A 294 -20.67 2.76 -3.02
CA GLU A 294 -21.66 3.83 -3.16
C GLU A 294 -22.69 3.54 -4.27
N GLY A 295 -22.29 2.87 -5.36
CA GLY A 295 -23.18 2.39 -6.41
C GLY A 295 -23.04 3.06 -7.78
N ALA A 296 -22.41 4.22 -7.92
CA ALA A 296 -22.25 4.88 -9.23
C ALA A 296 -21.47 4.02 -10.25
N GLY A 297 -20.48 3.25 -9.79
CA GLY A 297 -19.74 2.29 -10.63
C GLY A 297 -20.48 0.97 -10.89
N GLY A 298 -21.65 0.79 -10.26
CA GLY A 298 -22.49 -0.40 -10.35
C GLY A 298 -22.73 -1.08 -8.99
N GLY A 299 -23.85 -1.80 -8.92
CA GLY A 299 -24.35 -2.52 -7.76
C GLY A 299 -25.83 -2.24 -7.50
N HIS A 300 -26.48 -3.07 -6.67
CA HIS A 300 -27.91 -2.99 -6.36
C HIS A 300 -28.43 -1.56 -6.25
N ALA A 301 -29.26 -1.15 -7.21
CA ALA A 301 -29.84 0.17 -7.23
C ALA A 301 -31.14 0.21 -6.39
N PRO A 302 -31.32 1.22 -5.50
CA PRO A 302 -30.44 2.35 -5.23
C PRO A 302 -29.57 2.20 -3.97
N ASP A 303 -29.57 1.04 -3.31
CA ASP A 303 -29.21 0.92 -1.89
C ASP A 303 -28.04 -0.02 -1.59
N ILE A 304 -27.19 -0.31 -2.59
CA ILE A 304 -25.96 -1.08 -2.39
C ILE A 304 -25.07 -0.53 -1.28
N ILE A 305 -25.10 0.78 -1.02
CA ILE A 305 -24.34 1.43 0.08
C ILE A 305 -24.62 0.85 1.47
N ARG A 306 -25.72 0.13 1.64
CA ARG A 306 -26.03 -0.60 2.89
C ARG A 306 -24.97 -1.63 3.26
N VAL A 307 -24.24 -2.19 2.29
CA VAL A 307 -23.16 -3.16 2.56
C VAL A 307 -22.05 -2.58 3.44
N CYS A 308 -21.90 -1.25 3.51
CA CYS A 308 -20.95 -0.59 4.40
C CYS A 308 -21.27 -0.79 5.90
N GLY A 309 -22.50 -1.21 6.24
CA GLY A 309 -22.91 -1.52 7.61
C GLY A 309 -22.63 -2.96 8.05
N GLU A 310 -22.15 -3.81 7.15
CA GLU A 310 -21.98 -5.25 7.40
C GLU A 310 -20.56 -5.58 7.86
N ALA A 311 -20.44 -6.33 8.96
CA ALA A 311 -19.15 -6.58 9.61
C ALA A 311 -18.19 -7.46 8.80
N ASN A 312 -18.73 -8.30 7.91
CA ASN A 312 -17.94 -9.18 7.03
C ASN A 312 -17.56 -8.50 5.70
N VAL A 313 -18.03 -7.27 5.45
CA VAL A 313 -17.75 -6.55 4.22
C VAL A 313 -16.53 -5.65 4.40
N LEU A 314 -15.63 -5.70 3.43
CA LEU A 314 -14.52 -4.76 3.26
C LEU A 314 -14.91 -3.78 2.15
N PRO A 315 -15.49 -2.62 2.47
CA PRO A 315 -16.00 -1.70 1.45
C PRO A 315 -14.88 -0.87 0.83
N SER A 316 -15.04 -0.55 -0.46
CA SER A 316 -14.14 0.35 -1.17
C SER A 316 -14.92 1.27 -2.10
N SER A 317 -14.33 2.42 -2.42
CA SER A 317 -14.86 3.35 -3.42
C SER A 317 -13.89 3.43 -4.60
N THR A 318 -14.43 3.67 -5.78
CA THR A 318 -13.64 4.13 -6.92
C THR A 318 -13.42 5.64 -6.81
N ASN A 319 -12.44 6.17 -7.54
CA ASN A 319 -12.04 7.57 -7.42
C ASN A 319 -12.90 8.62 -8.17
N PRO A 320 -13.73 8.34 -9.20
CA PRO A 320 -14.32 9.41 -10.01
C PRO A 320 -15.43 10.18 -9.26
N THR A 321 -16.03 9.58 -8.23
CA THR A 321 -17.00 10.24 -7.35
C THR A 321 -16.35 11.05 -6.21
N ARG A 322 -15.02 11.15 -6.18
CA ARG A 322 -14.27 11.66 -5.02
C ARG A 322 -13.41 12.89 -5.33
N PRO A 323 -13.65 14.04 -4.67
CA PRO A 323 -14.83 14.35 -3.86
C PRO A 323 -16.07 14.59 -4.75
N PHE A 324 -17.24 14.69 -4.13
CA PHE A 324 -18.42 15.24 -4.80
C PHE A 324 -18.17 16.71 -5.16
N THR A 325 -18.32 17.06 -6.44
CA THR A 325 -18.14 18.41 -6.97
C THR A 325 -19.34 18.83 -7.82
N VAL A 326 -19.35 20.10 -8.24
CA VAL A 326 -20.43 20.68 -9.06
C VAL A 326 -20.65 19.96 -10.40
N ASN A 327 -19.65 19.26 -10.93
CA ASN A 327 -19.73 18.57 -12.22
C ASN A 327 -19.93 17.05 -12.08
N THR A 328 -19.90 16.49 -10.85
CA THR A 328 -19.86 15.04 -10.66
C THR A 328 -21.10 14.35 -11.25
N ILE A 329 -22.29 14.91 -11.06
CA ILE A 329 -23.52 14.31 -11.60
C ILE A 329 -23.54 14.35 -13.13
N ASP A 330 -23.23 15.50 -13.73
CA ASP A 330 -23.28 15.68 -15.18
C ASP A 330 -22.22 14.84 -15.92
N GLU A 331 -21.08 14.56 -15.28
CA GLU A 331 -20.04 13.69 -15.85
C GLU A 331 -20.44 12.20 -15.81
N HIS A 332 -21.17 11.77 -14.77
CA HIS A 332 -21.51 10.36 -14.55
C HIS A 332 -22.81 9.91 -15.23
N LEU A 333 -23.68 10.85 -15.64
CA LEU A 333 -24.98 10.57 -16.27
C LEU A 333 -24.87 10.42 -17.79
#